data_AF-A0A1Q9LID4-F1
#
_entry.id   AF-A0A1Q9LID4-F1
#
_cell.length_a   1.000
_cell.length_b   1.000
_cell.length_c   1.000
_cell.angle_alpha   90.00
_cell.angle_beta   90.00
_cell.angle_gamma   90.00
#
_symmetry.space_group_name_H-M   'P 1'
#
loop_
_entity.id
_entity.type
_entity.pdbx_description
1 polymer ?
#
loop_
_entity_poly.entity_id
_entity_poly.type
_entity_poly.pdbx_seq_one_letter_code
_entity_poly.pdbx_strand_id
1 'polypeptide(L)'
;MTAGFGRALRAHRRAARLTQAELGARVGYHHSLISKVEGGVRLPPPGLARAADVALGAGGGLLALVDDRPRGTLLSLLPGADPGVAVLPVRWPARLTARCPEHGTTGCAVPSAARARVLLARLGHEAGSDLVHVLTALLGECAAADDLATVEWALHRMAPAGSPVLLVLAAHFARVAGGLRAARGQDALGMAWLGQGLVWAAAADCPVTTADLLADAAVLTGVPA
;
A
#
# COMPACT_ATOMS: atom_id res chain seq x y z
N MET A 1 17.42 9.85 5.52
CA MET A 1 18.29 8.67 5.40
C MET A 1 18.61 8.32 3.93
N THR A 2 19.29 9.18 3.18
CA THR A 2 19.63 8.96 1.74
C THR A 2 21.06 8.50 1.50
N ALA A 3 21.98 8.93 2.36
CA ALA A 3 23.41 8.74 2.15
C ALA A 3 23.83 7.26 2.19
N GLY A 4 23.10 6.40 2.91
CA GLY A 4 23.35 4.96 2.96
C GLY A 4 23.08 4.26 1.62
N PHE A 5 21.91 4.51 1.03
CA PHE A 5 21.51 3.90 -0.24
C PHE A 5 22.44 4.28 -1.40
N GLY A 6 22.76 5.57 -1.57
CA GLY A 6 23.62 6.03 -2.66
C GLY A 6 25.02 5.40 -2.63
N ARG A 7 25.60 5.25 -1.43
CA ARG A 7 26.89 4.57 -1.24
C ARG A 7 26.81 3.08 -1.56
N ALA A 8 25.77 2.39 -1.09
CA ALA A 8 25.57 0.98 -1.37
C ALA A 8 25.36 0.73 -2.87
N LEU A 9 24.52 1.52 -3.52
CA LEU A 9 24.28 1.44 -4.97
C LEU A 9 25.59 1.58 -5.75
N ARG A 10 26.42 2.56 -5.39
CA ARG A 10 27.74 2.77 -6.00
C ARG A 10 28.68 1.58 -5.78
N ALA A 11 28.67 0.98 -4.59
CA ALA A 11 29.50 -0.18 -4.27
C ALA A 11 29.10 -1.40 -5.11
N HIS A 12 27.81 -1.75 -5.14
CA HIS A 12 27.29 -2.86 -5.94
C HIS A 12 27.52 -2.65 -7.44
N ARG A 13 27.28 -1.44 -7.96
CA ARG A 13 27.54 -1.11 -9.36
C ARG A 13 29.01 -1.33 -9.74
N ARG A 14 29.93 -0.89 -8.87
CA ARG A 14 31.38 -1.05 -9.08
C ARG A 14 31.81 -2.52 -8.98
N ALA A 15 31.25 -3.28 -8.05
CA ALA A 15 31.49 -4.72 -7.97
C ALA A 15 31.03 -5.46 -9.24
N ALA A 16 29.90 -5.04 -9.81
CA ALA A 16 29.41 -5.51 -11.11
C ALA A 16 30.15 -4.91 -12.33
N ARG A 17 31.17 -4.07 -12.11
CA ARG A 17 31.99 -3.38 -13.13
C ARG A 17 31.18 -2.56 -14.15
N LEU A 18 30.06 -1.98 -13.71
CA LEU A 18 29.21 -1.16 -14.59
C LEU A 18 29.52 0.33 -14.43
N THR A 19 29.40 1.06 -15.53
CA THR A 19 29.28 2.52 -15.52
C THR A 19 27.89 2.95 -15.06
N GLN A 20 27.73 4.23 -14.71
CA GLN A 20 26.41 4.80 -14.36
C GLN A 20 25.44 4.76 -15.55
N ALA A 21 25.96 4.86 -16.78
CA ALA A 21 25.15 4.77 -17.99
C ALA A 21 24.63 3.36 -18.23
N GLU A 22 25.48 2.34 -18.07
CA GLU A 22 25.08 0.93 -18.21
C GLU A 22 24.10 0.52 -17.12
N LEU A 23 24.34 0.92 -15.86
CA LEU A 23 23.35 0.68 -14.80
C LEU A 23 22.03 1.39 -15.15
N GLY A 24 22.09 2.66 -15.54
CA GLY A 24 20.92 3.43 -15.94
C GLY A 24 20.10 2.72 -17.02
N ALA A 25 20.75 2.27 -18.09
CA ALA A 25 20.10 1.51 -19.16
C ALA A 25 19.43 0.23 -18.64
N ARG A 26 20.07 -0.51 -17.73
CA ARG A 26 19.51 -1.73 -17.13
C ARG A 26 18.31 -1.49 -16.23
N VAL A 27 18.24 -0.34 -15.56
CA VAL A 27 17.16 -0.01 -14.61
C VAL A 27 16.12 0.96 -15.18
N GLY A 28 16.21 1.31 -16.48
CA GLY A 28 15.24 2.19 -17.14
C GLY A 28 15.38 3.67 -16.79
N TYR A 29 16.57 4.13 -16.39
CA TYR A 29 16.81 5.51 -16.01
C TYR A 29 18.05 6.11 -16.68
N HIS A 30 18.03 7.42 -16.90
CA HIS A 30 19.18 8.12 -17.46
C HIS A 30 20.36 8.19 -16.46
N HIS A 31 21.60 8.16 -16.95
CA HIS A 31 22.82 8.15 -16.13
C HIS A 31 22.90 9.34 -15.15
N SER A 32 22.35 10.49 -15.52
CA SER A 32 22.31 11.68 -14.67
C SER A 32 21.45 11.49 -13.41
N LEU A 33 20.41 10.65 -13.46
CA LEU A 33 19.65 10.26 -12.28
C LEU A 33 20.51 9.38 -11.36
N ILE A 34 21.16 8.36 -11.93
CA ILE A 34 22.02 7.43 -11.19
C ILE A 34 23.13 8.19 -10.45
N SER A 35 23.77 9.14 -11.14
CA SER A 35 24.81 9.99 -10.54
C SER A 35 24.29 10.80 -9.34
N LYS A 36 23.13 11.45 -9.47
CA LYS A 36 22.52 12.23 -8.37
C LYS A 36 22.12 11.34 -7.18
N VAL A 37 21.66 10.12 -7.44
CA VAL A 37 21.28 9.16 -6.39
C VAL A 37 22.50 8.62 -5.67
N GLU A 38 23.55 8.22 -6.40
CA GLU A 38 24.81 7.76 -5.79
C GLU A 38 25.51 8.85 -4.97
N GLY A 39 25.43 10.10 -5.44
CA GLY A 39 25.94 11.26 -4.72
C GLY A 39 25.09 11.67 -3.51
N GLY A 40 23.92 11.05 -3.29
CA GLY A 40 22.99 11.43 -2.22
C GLY A 40 22.29 12.77 -2.44
N VAL A 41 22.50 13.42 -3.60
CA VAL A 41 21.90 14.69 -4.00
C VAL A 41 20.40 14.53 -4.28
N ARG A 42 20.01 13.36 -4.79
CA ARG A 42 18.61 13.03 -5.07
C ARG A 42 18.24 11.72 -4.38
N LEU A 43 17.04 11.68 -3.80
CA LEU A 43 16.51 10.44 -3.29
C LEU A 43 16.20 9.45 -4.45
N PRO A 44 16.35 8.13 -4.26
CA PRO A 44 15.93 7.17 -5.26
C PRO A 44 14.42 7.30 -5.53
N PRO A 45 13.97 7.36 -6.80
CA PRO A 45 12.55 7.30 -7.12
C PRO A 45 11.97 5.91 -6.79
N PRO A 46 10.63 5.81 -6.65
CA PRO A 46 9.95 4.54 -6.46
C PRO A 46 10.37 3.52 -7.52
N GLY A 47 10.63 2.27 -7.12
CA GLY A 47 11.05 1.19 -8.02
C GLY A 47 12.54 1.12 -8.36
N LEU A 48 13.32 2.22 -8.27
CA LEU A 48 14.76 2.19 -8.58
C LEU A 48 15.52 1.20 -7.69
N ALA A 49 15.19 1.16 -6.40
CA ALA A 49 15.83 0.28 -5.43
C ALA A 49 15.72 -1.19 -5.82
N ARG A 50 14.50 -1.63 -6.14
CA ARG A 50 14.20 -2.99 -6.60
C ARG A 50 14.88 -3.29 -7.93
N ALA A 51 14.75 -2.40 -8.91
CA ALA A 51 15.35 -2.59 -10.22
C ALA A 51 16.87 -2.74 -10.11
N ALA A 52 17.52 -1.91 -9.29
CA ALA A 52 18.95 -2.00 -9.02
C ALA A 52 19.33 -3.27 -8.26
N ASP A 53 18.54 -3.68 -7.26
CA ASP A 53 18.79 -4.91 -6.50
C ASP A 53 18.81 -6.15 -7.41
N VAL A 54 17.82 -6.25 -8.30
CA VAL A 54 17.74 -7.30 -9.32
C VAL A 54 18.88 -7.19 -10.33
N ALA A 55 19.10 -6.01 -10.90
CA ALA A 55 20.10 -5.80 -11.96
C ALA A 55 21.55 -6.00 -11.48
N LEU A 56 21.80 -5.84 -10.18
CA LEU A 56 23.12 -5.98 -9.56
C LEU A 56 23.26 -7.25 -8.73
N GLY A 57 22.22 -8.08 -8.62
CA GLY A 57 22.22 -9.31 -7.82
C GLY A 57 22.48 -9.06 -6.34
N ALA A 58 21.91 -8.00 -5.75
CA ALA A 58 22.20 -7.58 -4.38
C ALA A 58 21.45 -8.37 -3.30
N GLY A 59 20.60 -9.33 -3.67
CA GLY A 59 19.96 -10.26 -2.74
C GLY A 59 19.03 -9.60 -1.72
N GLY A 60 18.45 -8.44 -2.06
CA GLY A 60 17.61 -7.63 -1.17
C GLY A 60 18.37 -6.59 -0.35
N GLY A 61 19.71 -6.57 -0.41
CA GLY A 61 20.54 -5.65 0.38
C GLY A 61 20.37 -4.18 -0.02
N LEU A 62 20.10 -3.88 -1.29
CA LEU A 62 19.80 -2.51 -1.73
C LEU A 62 18.37 -2.12 -1.38
N LEU A 63 17.44 -3.06 -1.49
CA LEU A 63 16.03 -2.83 -1.14
C LEU A 63 15.84 -2.55 0.35
N ALA A 64 16.55 -3.25 1.24
CA ALA A 64 16.48 -3.07 2.69
C ALA A 64 16.96 -1.69 3.17
N LEU A 65 17.77 -0.99 2.37
CA LEU A 65 18.31 0.33 2.71
C LEU A 65 17.35 1.48 2.37
N VAL A 66 16.22 1.16 1.75
CA VAL A 66 15.24 2.15 1.33
C VAL A 66 13.97 1.84 2.06
N ASP A 67 13.54 2.84 2.80
CA ASP A 67 12.20 2.87 3.33
C ASP A 67 11.25 3.10 2.14
N ASP A 68 10.63 2.01 1.66
CA ASP A 68 9.63 2.03 0.59
C ASP A 68 8.27 2.55 1.08
N ARG A 69 8.25 3.19 2.26
CA ARG A 69 7.13 4.02 2.68
C ARG A 69 6.93 5.10 1.61
N PRO A 70 5.72 5.23 1.04
CA PRO A 70 5.39 6.30 0.11
C PRO A 70 5.82 7.63 0.73
N ARG A 71 6.71 8.37 0.06
CA ARG A 71 7.21 9.64 0.59
C ARG A 71 6.10 10.67 0.59
N GLY A 72 5.66 11.04 1.79
CA GLY A 72 4.98 12.30 2.08
C GLY A 72 3.62 12.50 1.41
N THR A 73 2.77 11.48 1.38
CA THR A 73 1.32 11.74 1.34
C THR A 73 0.86 12.09 2.75
N LEU A 74 -0.27 12.80 2.89
CA LEU A 74 -0.92 13.03 4.20
C LEU A 74 -1.09 11.72 4.99
N LEU A 75 -1.19 10.59 4.28
CA LEU A 75 -1.22 9.25 4.85
C LEU A 75 -0.08 8.96 5.82
N SER A 76 1.15 9.38 5.50
CA SER A 76 2.33 9.12 6.35
C SER A 76 2.27 9.82 7.72
N LEU A 77 1.32 10.76 7.88
CA LEU A 77 1.03 11.44 9.15
C LEU A 77 -0.06 10.72 9.97
N LEU A 78 -0.78 9.77 9.36
CA LEU A 78 -1.79 8.97 10.05
C LEU A 78 -1.13 7.77 10.75
N PRO A 79 -1.58 7.40 11.97
CA PRO A 79 -0.96 6.32 12.72
C PRO A 79 -1.15 4.94 12.03
N GLY A 80 -0.48 3.91 12.55
CA GLY A 80 -0.58 2.54 12.04
C GLY A 80 0.44 2.14 10.98
N ALA A 81 1.51 2.94 10.79
CA ALA A 81 2.61 2.65 9.86
C ALA A 81 3.61 1.58 10.39
N ASP A 82 3.19 0.68 11.28
CA ASP A 82 4.08 -0.36 11.79
C ASP A 82 4.47 -1.31 10.64
N PRO A 83 5.77 -1.54 10.38
CA PRO A 83 6.26 -2.41 9.32
C PRO A 83 6.03 -3.90 9.56
N GLY A 84 5.38 -4.30 10.66
CA GLY A 84 5.00 -5.68 10.96
C GLY A 84 4.21 -6.36 9.83
N VAL A 85 4.04 -7.68 9.89
CA VAL A 85 3.22 -8.42 8.91
C VAL A 85 1.77 -8.39 9.38
N ALA A 86 0.79 -8.22 8.46
CA ALA A 86 -0.62 -8.41 8.80
C ALA A 86 -0.82 -9.74 9.53
N VAL A 87 -1.38 -9.66 10.74
CA VAL A 87 -1.80 -10.85 11.47
C VAL A 87 -3.13 -11.27 10.87
N LEU A 88 -3.13 -12.37 10.12
CA LEU A 88 -4.39 -12.93 9.65
C LEU A 88 -5.22 -13.40 10.86
N PRO A 89 -6.55 -13.18 10.84
CA PRO A 89 -7.43 -13.66 11.89
C PRO A 89 -7.36 -15.18 12.00
N VAL A 90 -7.61 -15.69 13.21
CA VAL A 90 -7.58 -17.13 13.51
C VAL A 90 -8.57 -17.91 12.65
N ARG A 91 -9.71 -17.29 12.32
CA ARG A 91 -10.70 -17.82 11.39
C ARG A 91 -10.55 -17.12 10.06
N TRP A 92 -10.06 -17.84 9.05
CA TRP A 92 -9.91 -17.31 7.70
C TRP A 92 -11.02 -17.87 6.79
N PRO A 93 -11.84 -17.02 6.15
CA PRO A 93 -12.98 -17.49 5.38
C PRO A 93 -12.53 -18.21 4.11
N ALA A 94 -13.29 -19.23 3.70
CA ALA A 94 -13.08 -19.90 2.41
C ALA A 94 -13.77 -19.18 1.25
N ARG A 95 -14.76 -18.32 1.55
CA ARG A 95 -15.53 -17.55 0.56
C ARG A 95 -15.81 -16.14 1.06
N LEU A 96 -15.87 -15.19 0.12
CA LEU A 96 -16.23 -13.81 0.42
C LEU A 96 -17.71 -13.72 0.80
N THR A 97 -17.97 -13.05 1.93
CA THR A 97 -19.30 -12.60 2.35
C THR A 97 -19.57 -11.18 1.87
N ALA A 98 -18.52 -10.36 1.73
CA ALA A 98 -18.57 -9.02 1.17
C ALA A 98 -18.62 -9.04 -0.37
N ARG A 99 -19.12 -7.94 -0.96
CA ARG A 99 -19.13 -7.73 -2.41
C ARG A 99 -17.70 -7.62 -2.92
N CYS A 100 -17.32 -8.52 -3.83
CA CYS A 100 -16.03 -8.47 -4.52
C CYS A 100 -16.01 -7.30 -5.51
N PRO A 101 -14.97 -6.45 -5.51
CA PRO A 101 -14.83 -5.39 -6.49
C PRO A 101 -14.76 -5.87 -7.95
N GLU A 102 -14.24 -7.07 -8.19
CA GLU A 102 -14.11 -7.64 -9.54
C GLU A 102 -15.37 -8.40 -9.98
N HIS A 103 -16.07 -9.06 -9.06
CA HIS A 103 -17.11 -10.05 -9.38
C HIS A 103 -18.46 -9.80 -8.70
N GLY A 104 -18.63 -8.68 -7.99
CA GLY A 104 -19.87 -8.36 -7.29
C GLY A 104 -20.20 -9.35 -6.16
N THR A 105 -21.44 -9.83 -6.10
CA THR A 105 -21.99 -10.64 -5.00
C THR A 105 -21.81 -12.16 -5.20
N THR A 106 -20.90 -12.57 -6.09
CA THR A 106 -20.73 -13.96 -6.53
C THR A 106 -20.21 -14.93 -5.44
N GLY A 107 -19.81 -14.42 -4.26
CA GLY A 107 -19.28 -15.27 -3.18
C GLY A 107 -17.97 -15.96 -3.57
N CYS A 108 -17.01 -15.18 -4.07
CA CYS A 108 -15.74 -15.66 -4.61
C CYS A 108 -14.98 -16.53 -3.60
N ALA A 109 -14.25 -17.52 -4.10
CA ALA A 109 -13.34 -18.31 -3.29
C ALA A 109 -12.21 -17.42 -2.77
N VAL A 110 -11.89 -17.54 -1.48
CA VAL A 110 -10.77 -16.84 -0.87
C VAL A 110 -9.58 -17.79 -0.85
N PRO A 111 -8.39 -17.35 -1.31
CA PRO A 111 -7.18 -18.14 -1.18
C PRO A 111 -6.93 -18.57 0.27
N SER A 112 -6.33 -19.75 0.46
CA SER A 112 -6.05 -20.29 1.80
C SER A 112 -5.23 -19.32 2.66
N ALA A 113 -5.34 -19.41 3.99
CA ALA A 113 -4.59 -18.53 4.89
C ALA A 113 -3.07 -18.54 4.62
N ALA A 114 -2.50 -19.69 4.26
CA ALA A 114 -1.09 -19.79 3.88
C ALA A 114 -0.79 -18.97 2.61
N ARG A 115 -1.63 -19.08 1.58
CA ARG A 115 -1.49 -18.32 0.33
C ARG A 115 -1.72 -16.82 0.54
N ALA A 116 -2.70 -16.46 1.36
CA ALA A 116 -3.00 -15.09 1.74
C ALA A 116 -1.80 -14.39 2.40
N ARG A 117 -1.10 -15.05 3.34
CA ARG A 117 0.13 -14.49 3.94
C ARG A 117 1.19 -14.16 2.90
N VAL A 118 1.40 -15.06 1.93
CA VAL A 118 2.38 -14.85 0.85
C VAL A 118 2.01 -13.65 -0.01
N LEU A 119 0.73 -13.52 -0.36
CA LEU A 119 0.22 -12.40 -1.17
C LEU A 119 0.32 -11.06 -0.41
N LEU A 120 -0.08 -11.04 0.86
CA LEU A 120 0.00 -9.85 1.72
C LEU A 120 1.43 -9.39 1.98
N ALA A 121 2.38 -10.32 2.12
CA ALA A 121 3.80 -9.98 2.22
C ALA A 121 4.34 -9.23 0.99
N ARG A 122 3.70 -9.40 -0.18
CA ARG A 122 4.02 -8.75 -1.45
C ARG A 122 3.09 -7.60 -1.82
N LEU A 123 2.18 -7.21 -0.91
CA LEU A 123 1.27 -6.08 -1.11
C LEU A 123 2.08 -4.81 -1.42
N GLY A 124 1.66 -4.09 -2.47
CA GLY A 124 2.35 -2.93 -3.03
C GLY A 124 3.33 -3.25 -4.15
N HIS A 125 3.48 -4.52 -4.54
CA HIS A 125 4.45 -4.96 -5.56
C HIS A 125 3.84 -5.79 -6.68
N GLU A 126 2.84 -6.59 -6.37
CA GLU A 126 2.12 -7.43 -7.31
C GLU A 126 0.62 -7.15 -7.17
N ALA A 127 -0.10 -7.16 -8.29
CA ALA A 127 -1.56 -7.04 -8.32
C ALA A 127 -2.13 -8.26 -9.05
N GLY A 128 -3.30 -8.71 -8.63
CA GLY A 128 -4.00 -9.84 -9.24
C GLY A 128 -5.26 -10.20 -8.47
N SER A 129 -6.13 -10.98 -9.10
CA SER A 129 -7.46 -11.32 -8.56
C SER A 129 -7.38 -12.02 -7.20
N ASP A 130 -6.43 -12.94 -7.02
CA ASP A 130 -6.17 -13.59 -5.72
C ASP A 130 -5.91 -12.57 -4.60
N LEU A 131 -5.12 -11.53 -4.89
CA LEU A 131 -4.83 -10.48 -3.91
C LEU A 131 -6.08 -9.65 -3.61
N VAL A 132 -6.89 -9.35 -4.62
CA VAL A 132 -8.17 -8.65 -4.44
C VAL A 132 -9.10 -9.47 -3.54
N HIS A 133 -9.19 -10.78 -3.74
CA HIS A 133 -10.02 -11.65 -2.88
C HIS A 133 -9.48 -11.71 -1.46
N VAL A 134 -8.16 -11.81 -1.28
CA VAL A 134 -7.53 -11.78 0.05
C VAL A 134 -7.79 -10.45 0.76
N LEU A 135 -7.62 -9.31 0.09
CA LEU A 135 -7.86 -7.99 0.67
C LEU A 135 -9.34 -7.76 0.99
N THR A 136 -10.25 -8.25 0.14
CA THR A 136 -11.70 -8.16 0.39
C THR A 136 -12.08 -9.00 1.61
N ALA A 137 -11.52 -10.21 1.75
CA ALA A 137 -11.73 -11.05 2.93
C ALA A 137 -11.16 -10.38 4.19
N LEU A 138 -9.93 -9.86 4.11
CA LEU A 138 -9.26 -9.18 5.22
C LEU A 138 -10.07 -7.99 5.71
N LEU A 139 -10.59 -7.16 4.80
CA LEU A 139 -11.44 -6.02 5.15
C LEU A 139 -12.65 -6.44 5.99
N GLY A 140 -13.35 -7.49 5.56
CA GLY A 140 -14.54 -7.98 6.26
C GLY A 140 -14.22 -8.50 7.66
N GLU A 141 -13.13 -9.26 7.80
CA GLU A 141 -12.68 -9.76 9.10
C GLU A 141 -12.21 -8.63 10.03
N CYS A 142 -11.46 -7.65 9.51
CA CYS A 142 -11.03 -6.52 10.32
C CYS A 142 -12.21 -5.66 10.81
N ALA A 143 -13.21 -5.43 9.95
CA ALA A 143 -14.42 -4.70 10.33
C ALA A 143 -15.21 -5.45 11.41
N ALA A 144 -15.32 -6.78 11.31
CA ALA A 144 -16.00 -7.59 12.31
C ALA A 144 -15.24 -7.68 13.65
N ALA A 145 -13.91 -7.67 13.60
CA ALA A 145 -13.05 -7.78 14.78
C ALA A 145 -12.64 -6.44 15.41
N ASP A 146 -13.04 -5.31 14.82
CA ASP A 146 -12.57 -3.97 15.21
C ASP A 146 -11.02 -3.86 15.21
N ASP A 147 -10.37 -4.49 14.23
CA ASP A 147 -8.91 -4.56 14.10
C ASP A 147 -8.35 -3.37 13.30
N LEU A 148 -8.29 -2.22 13.96
CA LEU A 148 -7.76 -0.99 13.38
C LEU A 148 -6.28 -1.12 12.95
N ALA A 149 -5.46 -1.90 13.66
CA ALA A 149 -4.04 -2.02 13.37
C ALA A 149 -3.80 -2.69 12.01
N THR A 150 -4.51 -3.79 11.73
CA THR A 150 -4.41 -4.49 10.45
C THR A 150 -4.98 -3.67 9.28
N VAL A 151 -6.04 -2.88 9.53
CA VAL A 151 -6.59 -1.95 8.54
C VAL A 151 -5.57 -0.89 8.14
N GLU A 152 -4.96 -0.21 9.11
CA GLU A 152 -3.98 0.85 8.84
C GLU A 152 -2.71 0.27 8.18
N TRP A 153 -2.26 -0.92 8.62
CA TRP A 153 -1.17 -1.64 7.95
C TRP A 153 -1.44 -1.85 6.46
N ALA A 154 -2.65 -2.31 6.10
CA ALA A 154 -3.02 -2.57 4.72
C ALA A 154 -3.03 -1.27 3.91
N LEU A 155 -3.59 -0.20 4.48
CA LEU A 155 -3.67 1.12 3.85
C LEU A 155 -2.30 1.69 3.49
N HIS A 156 -1.34 1.64 4.42
CA HIS A 156 0.01 2.13 4.17
C HIS A 156 0.74 1.38 3.04
N ARG A 157 0.40 0.10 2.83
CA ARG A 157 0.99 -0.73 1.75
C ARG A 157 0.23 -0.66 0.43
N MET A 158 -1.06 -0.32 0.46
CA MET A 158 -1.87 -0.06 -0.73
C MET A 158 -1.74 1.37 -1.25
N ALA A 159 -1.23 2.30 -0.44
CA ALA A 159 -1.04 3.71 -0.80
C ALA A 159 -0.34 3.98 -2.17
N PRO A 160 0.64 3.16 -2.63
CA PRO A 160 1.23 3.33 -3.95
C PRO A 160 0.48 2.57 -5.07
N ALA A 161 -0.73 2.05 -4.84
CA ALA A 161 -1.44 1.25 -5.82
C ALA A 161 -1.86 2.07 -7.06
N GLY A 162 -1.57 1.54 -8.24
CA GLY A 162 -1.95 2.13 -9.54
C GLY A 162 -3.17 1.46 -10.21
N SER A 163 -3.73 0.41 -9.62
CA SER A 163 -4.90 -0.28 -10.19
C SER A 163 -6.22 0.30 -9.65
N PRO A 164 -7.21 0.63 -10.51
CA PRO A 164 -8.52 1.12 -10.08
C PRO A 164 -9.20 0.21 -9.04
N VAL A 165 -9.08 -1.11 -9.19
CA VAL A 165 -9.65 -2.08 -8.24
C VAL A 165 -9.01 -1.98 -6.86
N LEU A 166 -7.69 -1.81 -6.81
CA LEU A 166 -6.97 -1.63 -5.54
C LEU A 166 -7.24 -0.26 -4.91
N LEU A 167 -7.49 0.78 -5.72
CA LEU A 167 -7.91 2.09 -5.23
C LEU A 167 -9.31 2.04 -4.61
N VAL A 168 -10.25 1.31 -5.21
CA VAL A 168 -11.57 1.04 -4.59
C VAL A 168 -11.42 0.31 -3.26
N LEU A 169 -10.59 -0.74 -3.21
CA LEU A 169 -10.31 -1.43 -1.94
C LEU A 169 -9.67 -0.49 -0.92
N ALA A 170 -8.67 0.29 -1.30
CA ALA A 170 -8.05 1.26 -0.41
C ALA A 170 -9.09 2.25 0.16
N ALA A 171 -10.03 2.72 -0.67
CA ALA A 171 -11.14 3.55 -0.22
C ALA A 171 -12.04 2.85 0.81
N HIS A 172 -12.37 1.56 0.61
CA HIS A 172 -13.14 0.79 1.59
C HIS A 172 -12.37 0.56 2.90
N PHE A 173 -11.07 0.28 2.85
CA PHE A 173 -10.24 0.21 4.05
C PHE A 173 -10.19 1.56 4.77
N ALA A 174 -10.11 2.67 4.05
CA ALA A 174 -10.13 4.02 4.62
C ALA A 174 -11.47 4.32 5.32
N ARG A 175 -12.58 3.86 4.73
CA ARG A 175 -13.91 3.92 5.32
C ARG A 175 -13.96 3.22 6.68
N VAL A 176 -13.47 1.97 6.73
CA VAL A 176 -13.39 1.19 7.97
C VAL A 176 -12.48 1.87 8.99
N ALA A 177 -11.28 2.29 8.60
CA ALA A 177 -10.38 3.04 9.50
C ALA A 177 -11.05 4.30 10.06
N GLY A 178 -11.76 5.03 9.21
CA GLY A 178 -12.55 6.21 9.55
C GLY A 178 -13.56 5.93 10.67
N GLY A 179 -14.42 4.93 10.44
CA GLY A 179 -15.42 4.51 11.42
C GLY A 179 -14.82 3.97 12.73
N LEU A 180 -13.75 3.19 12.65
CA LEU A 180 -13.08 2.65 13.84
C LEU A 180 -12.39 3.74 14.68
N ARG A 181 -11.82 4.77 14.05
CA ARG A 181 -11.27 5.94 14.72
C ARG A 181 -12.36 6.79 15.38
N ALA A 182 -13.46 7.03 14.66
CA ALA A 182 -14.63 7.73 15.18
C ALA A 182 -15.21 7.05 16.43
N ALA A 183 -15.38 5.73 16.39
CA ALA A 183 -15.87 4.95 17.54
C ALA A 183 -14.97 5.06 18.78
N ARG A 184 -13.70 5.45 18.61
CA ARG A 184 -12.73 5.71 19.69
C ARG A 184 -12.64 7.18 20.11
N GLY A 185 -13.56 8.03 19.64
CA GLY A 185 -13.57 9.48 19.88
C GLY A 185 -12.46 10.24 19.15
N GLN A 186 -11.92 9.68 18.07
CA GLN A 186 -10.80 10.25 17.31
C GLN A 186 -11.30 10.83 15.98
N ASP A 187 -12.33 11.67 16.01
CA ASP A 187 -13.08 12.12 14.83
C ASP A 187 -12.20 12.83 13.79
N ALA A 188 -11.20 13.60 14.23
CA ALA A 188 -10.25 14.24 13.31
C ALA A 188 -9.43 13.22 12.49
N LEU A 189 -8.99 12.13 13.13
CA LEU A 189 -8.31 11.03 12.44
C LEU A 189 -9.30 10.22 11.59
N GLY A 190 -10.53 10.06 12.07
CA GLY A 190 -11.62 9.44 11.32
C GLY A 190 -11.86 10.18 10.00
N MET A 191 -12.07 11.50 10.07
CA MET A 191 -12.23 12.38 8.92
C MET A 191 -11.03 12.39 7.99
N ALA A 192 -9.80 12.32 8.52
CA ALA A 192 -8.60 12.25 7.68
C ALA A 192 -8.56 10.96 6.84
N TRP A 193 -8.92 9.82 7.42
CA TRP A 193 -9.03 8.56 6.67
C TRP A 193 -10.16 8.61 5.64
N LEU A 194 -11.35 9.12 6.00
CA LEU A 194 -12.46 9.28 5.05
C LEU A 194 -12.10 10.20 3.88
N GLY A 195 -11.46 11.33 4.17
CA GLY A 195 -10.98 12.28 3.15
C GLY A 195 -10.01 11.64 2.18
N GLN A 196 -9.08 10.82 2.68
CA GLN A 196 -8.19 10.05 1.80
C GLN A 196 -8.96 9.00 0.99
N GLY A 197 -9.93 8.32 1.59
CA GLY A 197 -10.81 7.39 0.90
C GLY A 197 -11.49 8.03 -0.31
N LEU A 198 -11.95 9.29 -0.18
CA LEU A 198 -12.58 10.04 -1.27
C LEU A 198 -11.60 10.29 -2.42
N VAL A 199 -10.34 10.62 -2.11
CA VAL A 199 -9.29 10.79 -3.13
C VAL A 199 -9.10 9.51 -3.94
N TRP A 200 -9.06 8.34 -3.28
CA TRP A 200 -8.91 7.07 -3.98
C TRP A 200 -10.16 6.63 -4.74
N ALA A 201 -11.35 6.82 -4.17
CA ALA A 201 -12.61 6.52 -4.83
C ALA A 201 -12.81 7.37 -6.10
N ALA A 202 -12.44 8.66 -6.04
CA ALA A 202 -12.44 9.54 -7.20
C ALA A 202 -11.40 9.13 -8.25
N ALA A 203 -10.18 8.79 -7.83
CA ALA A 203 -9.14 8.29 -8.74
C ALA A 203 -9.51 6.97 -9.42
N ALA A 204 -10.37 6.16 -8.79
CA ALA A 204 -10.91 4.92 -9.34
C ALA A 204 -12.22 5.08 -10.12
N ASP A 205 -12.76 6.30 -10.21
CA ASP A 205 -14.07 6.62 -10.80
C ASP A 205 -15.22 5.74 -10.24
N CYS A 206 -15.27 5.60 -8.91
CA CYS A 206 -16.24 4.74 -8.23
C CYS A 206 -17.29 5.55 -7.44
N PRO A 207 -18.42 5.95 -8.07
CA PRO A 207 -19.39 6.86 -7.45
C PRO A 207 -20.11 6.25 -6.23
N VAL A 208 -20.31 4.93 -6.21
CA VAL A 208 -20.93 4.23 -5.08
C VAL A 208 -20.09 4.39 -3.82
N THR A 209 -18.78 4.12 -3.92
CA THR A 209 -17.85 4.24 -2.79
C THR A 209 -17.67 5.70 -2.36
N THR A 210 -17.69 6.64 -3.31
CA THR A 210 -17.67 8.08 -3.00
C THR A 210 -18.90 8.49 -2.19
N ALA A 211 -20.10 8.08 -2.59
CA ALA A 211 -21.33 8.41 -1.87
C ALA A 211 -21.33 7.85 -0.44
N ASP A 212 -20.91 6.59 -0.30
CA ASP A 212 -20.75 5.91 0.99
C ASP A 212 -19.81 6.68 1.95
N LEU A 213 -18.66 7.12 1.46
CA LEU A 213 -17.68 7.88 2.25
C LEU A 213 -18.18 9.27 2.64
N LEU A 214 -18.92 9.95 1.75
CA LEU A 214 -19.54 11.24 2.05
C LEU A 214 -20.62 11.10 3.13
N ALA A 215 -21.43 10.06 3.08
CA ALA A 215 -22.45 9.78 4.09
C ALA A 215 -21.81 9.58 5.47
N ASP A 216 -20.75 8.77 5.56
CA ASP A 216 -20.01 8.55 6.81
C ASP A 216 -19.35 9.85 7.33
N ALA A 217 -18.83 10.69 6.43
CA ALA A 217 -18.23 11.98 6.79
C ALA A 217 -19.27 13.00 7.30
N ALA A 218 -20.48 12.99 6.73
CA ALA A 218 -21.59 13.83 7.19
C ALA A 218 -21.98 13.48 8.64
N VAL A 219 -22.08 12.18 8.94
CA VAL A 219 -22.36 11.68 10.29
C VAL A 219 -21.31 12.18 11.30
N LEU A 220 -20.03 12.15 10.95
CA LEU A 220 -18.93 12.61 11.81
C LEU A 220 -18.91 14.12 12.07
N THR A 221 -19.40 14.91 11.12
CA THR A 221 -19.44 16.37 11.25
C THR A 221 -20.73 16.88 11.89
N GLY A 222 -21.68 15.99 12.19
CA GLY A 222 -22.99 16.35 12.74
C GLY A 222 -23.90 17.07 11.74
N VAL A 223 -23.57 17.01 10.44
CA VAL A 223 -24.41 17.58 9.38
C VAL A 223 -25.42 16.50 8.95
N PRO A 224 -26.74 16.73 9.05
CA PRO A 224 -27.72 15.74 8.59
C PRO A 224 -27.58 15.53 7.07
N ALA A 225 -27.65 14.25 6.66
CA ALA A 225 -27.53 13.79 5.27
C ALA A 225 -28.69 14.27 4.37
#